data_AF-A0A6L9ZNV2-F1
#
_entry.id   AF-A0A6L9ZNV2-F1
#
_cell.length_a   1.000
_cell.length_b   1.000
_cell.length_c   1.000
_cell.angle_alpha   90.00
_cell.angle_beta   90.00
_cell.angle_gamma   90.00
#
_symmetry.space_group_name_H-M   'P 1'
#
loop_
_entity.id
_entity.type
_entity.pdbx_description
1 polymer ?
#
loop_
_entity_poly.entity_id
_entity_poly.type
_entity_poly.pdbx_seq_one_letter_code
_entity_poly.pdbx_strand_id
1 'polypeptide(L)'
;MLNHVLSPDAQVILLLCASFGQKRNVHLQPLTLSEYNLLVKILIENQLRPGDLVSAKGLEILPKINDKKLNYERLIALLERGGMLAITVEKWVNQGLWIITRSDQNYPKKLKQNLQHLAPAIIYGVGNIELLERGGLAIVGSRDINEEEIEYTNKMGKLCASQAINVISGGAKGIDQEAMLGTLEVGGTAVGVLADSLNKTSVSRKYRDSIRDGKLTLISTYDPNAGFNVGNAMGRNKYIYALSDYALVVSSSLGKGGTWAGATEVLNKYQQIPVFVKMQGTVKEGNQALLDKGAKSFPLEPWNSNLKQLLLFSKSPLNQPENNLLTDTKKRQISTTEAKPESDLNSESVSGLNNSENDSLTDKKKREKLENTRQISTTEAKLESDLNSESASGLNNSENDLLTKITNQKIYEKVLPIILEKLIQPRNEKYLMEILKIRMGQLRHWLNQACAEGKIVKTKKPVNYRIAAETQEAQKHQISTKQLSIYEAVLPIIIESLEKPQTDKDLATKLNVNISQLQDWLKIAQTEGKITLKNQSNTYVINQDIKQLSLFDTVENDEKGFDW
;
A
#
# COMPACT_ATOMS: atom_id res chain seq x y z
N MET A 1 15.75 -18.90 26.05
CA MET A 1 14.71 -18.74 25.01
C MET A 1 13.43 -18.31 25.70
N LEU A 2 12.77 -17.24 25.25
CA LEU A 2 11.42 -16.92 25.71
C LEU A 2 10.47 -17.93 25.06
N ASN A 3 9.82 -18.79 25.87
CA ASN A 3 8.69 -19.57 25.39
C ASN A 3 7.57 -18.59 25.06
N HIS A 4 7.45 -18.19 23.79
CA HIS A 4 6.54 -17.13 23.34
C HIS A 4 5.11 -17.66 23.22
N VAL A 5 4.60 -18.25 24.30
CA VAL A 5 3.21 -18.72 24.42
C VAL A 5 2.29 -17.50 24.33
N LEU A 6 1.64 -17.34 23.19
CA LEU A 6 0.67 -16.28 22.98
C LEU A 6 -0.52 -16.46 23.92
N SER A 7 -0.94 -15.39 24.58
CA SER A 7 -2.17 -15.36 25.37
C SER A 7 -3.39 -15.70 24.48
N PRO A 8 -4.49 -16.27 25.01
CA PRO A 8 -5.69 -16.53 24.22
C PRO A 8 -6.22 -15.27 23.51
N ASP A 9 -6.14 -14.11 24.18
CA ASP A 9 -6.43 -12.82 23.57
C ASP A 9 -5.50 -12.50 22.40
N ALA A 10 -4.18 -12.66 22.55
CA ALA A 10 -3.22 -12.41 21.48
C ALA A 10 -3.42 -13.34 20.28
N GLN A 11 -3.71 -14.63 20.53
CA GLN A 11 -4.02 -15.61 19.47
C GLN A 11 -5.23 -15.15 18.64
N VAL A 12 -6.34 -14.79 19.29
CA VAL A 12 -7.54 -14.32 18.59
C VAL A 12 -7.30 -12.99 17.88
N ILE A 13 -6.57 -12.05 18.48
CA ILE A 13 -6.22 -10.79 17.81
C ILE A 13 -5.40 -11.04 16.54
N LEU A 14 -4.47 -11.99 16.56
CA LEU A 14 -3.71 -12.37 15.37
C LEU A 14 -4.58 -13.07 14.33
N LEU A 15 -5.46 -14.00 14.73
CA LEU A 15 -6.42 -14.65 13.84
C LEU A 15 -7.34 -13.64 13.13
N LEU A 16 -7.79 -12.60 13.84
CA LEU A 16 -8.67 -11.58 13.27
C LEU A 16 -7.93 -10.52 12.46
N CYS A 17 -6.77 -10.05 12.91
CA CYS A 17 -6.13 -8.83 12.37
C CYS A 17 -4.82 -9.08 11.59
N ALA A 18 -4.20 -10.27 11.67
CA ALA A 18 -2.98 -10.57 10.92
C ALA A 18 -3.26 -11.08 9.50
N SER A 19 -2.36 -10.72 8.57
CA SER A 19 -2.45 -11.16 7.16
C SER A 19 -1.77 -12.49 6.86
N PHE A 20 -0.87 -12.97 7.73
CA PHE A 20 -0.10 -14.20 7.54
C PHE A 20 0.53 -14.33 6.13
N GLY A 21 1.08 -13.22 5.60
CA GLY A 21 1.62 -13.18 4.24
C GLY A 21 0.62 -13.36 3.08
N GLN A 22 -0.69 -13.53 3.34
CA GLN A 22 -1.70 -13.66 2.29
C GLN A 22 -1.88 -12.33 1.56
N LYS A 23 -1.46 -12.28 0.28
CA LYS A 23 -1.90 -11.22 -0.64
C LYS A 23 -3.42 -11.25 -0.70
N ARG A 24 -4.05 -10.07 -0.69
CA ARG A 24 -5.50 -9.86 -0.48
C ARG A 24 -6.40 -10.92 -1.14
N ASN A 25 -6.71 -11.99 -0.42
CA ASN A 25 -7.74 -12.94 -0.84
C ASN A 25 -9.09 -12.30 -0.50
N VAL A 26 -9.86 -11.94 -1.53
CA VAL A 26 -10.98 -10.97 -1.40
C VAL A 26 -12.01 -11.39 -0.35
N HIS A 27 -12.20 -12.70 -0.14
CA HIS A 27 -13.14 -13.23 0.84
C HIS A 27 -12.64 -13.24 2.29
N LEU A 28 -11.32 -13.26 2.53
CA LEU A 28 -10.72 -13.40 3.87
C LEU A 28 -9.74 -12.25 4.16
N GLN A 29 -10.23 -11.02 4.07
CA GLN A 29 -9.48 -9.85 4.54
C GLN A 29 -9.43 -9.82 6.07
N PRO A 30 -8.25 -9.68 6.71
CA PRO A 30 -8.16 -9.42 8.14
C PRO A 30 -8.95 -8.17 8.52
N LEU A 31 -9.40 -8.08 9.77
CA LEU A 31 -10.10 -6.90 10.26
C LEU A 31 -9.20 -5.66 10.20
N THR A 32 -9.75 -4.60 9.61
CA THR A 32 -9.21 -3.25 9.74
C THR A 32 -9.29 -2.80 11.20
N LEU A 33 -8.48 -1.82 11.59
CA LEU A 33 -8.47 -1.32 12.97
C LEU A 33 -9.86 -0.81 13.41
N SER A 34 -10.62 -0.20 12.51
CA SER A 34 -12.01 0.22 12.76
C SER A 34 -12.98 -0.93 12.98
N GLU A 35 -12.87 -2.02 12.22
CA GLU A 35 -13.69 -3.23 12.40
C GLU A 35 -13.33 -3.92 13.72
N TYR A 36 -12.03 -4.06 14.02
CA TYR A 36 -11.56 -4.63 15.28
C TYR A 36 -11.99 -3.79 16.50
N ASN A 37 -11.96 -2.46 16.41
CA ASN A 37 -12.47 -1.60 17.50
C ASN A 37 -13.97 -1.77 17.73
N LEU A 38 -14.76 -1.90 16.67
CA LEU A 38 -16.19 -2.16 16.77
C LEU A 38 -16.47 -3.51 17.42
N LEU A 39 -15.74 -4.57 17.02
CA LEU A 39 -15.84 -5.88 17.64
C LEU A 39 -15.48 -5.82 19.13
N VAL A 40 -14.38 -5.15 19.49
CA VAL A 40 -13.98 -4.98 20.90
C VAL A 40 -15.04 -4.23 21.72
N LYS A 41 -15.74 -3.24 21.14
CA LYS A 41 -16.86 -2.56 21.81
C LYS A 41 -17.98 -3.55 22.15
N ILE A 42 -18.39 -4.37 21.19
CA ILE A 42 -19.45 -5.39 21.36
C ILE A 42 -19.04 -6.44 22.40
N LEU A 43 -17.78 -6.88 22.38
CA LEU A 43 -17.25 -7.81 23.38
C LEU A 43 -17.33 -7.23 24.80
N ILE A 44 -16.89 -5.98 24.99
CA ILE A 44 -16.96 -5.30 26.30
C ILE A 44 -18.40 -5.15 26.78
N GLU A 45 -19.33 -4.75 25.90
CA GLU A 45 -20.77 -4.64 26.21
C GLU A 45 -21.39 -5.97 26.68
N ASN A 46 -20.79 -7.10 26.33
CA ASN A 46 -21.24 -8.45 26.69
C ASN A 46 -20.31 -9.15 27.71
N GLN A 47 -19.40 -8.39 28.34
CA GLN A 47 -18.45 -8.90 29.35
C GLN A 47 -17.56 -10.05 28.81
N LEU A 48 -17.08 -9.89 27.57
CA LEU A 48 -16.16 -10.79 26.88
C LEU A 48 -14.85 -10.08 26.52
N ARG A 49 -13.81 -10.88 26.32
CA ARG A 49 -12.50 -10.49 25.79
C ARG A 49 -12.26 -11.21 24.45
N PRO A 50 -11.27 -10.79 23.64
CA PRO A 50 -10.97 -11.45 22.36
C PRO A 50 -10.80 -12.98 22.48
N GLY A 51 -10.06 -13.47 23.46
CA GLY A 51 -9.81 -14.88 23.69
C GLY A 51 -11.05 -15.71 24.00
N ASP A 52 -12.14 -15.08 24.45
CA ASP A 52 -13.40 -15.78 24.72
C ASP A 52 -14.14 -16.14 23.41
N LEU A 53 -13.78 -15.54 22.25
CA LEU A 53 -14.40 -15.81 20.93
C LEU A 53 -14.17 -17.23 20.39
N VAL A 54 -13.15 -17.95 20.89
CA VAL A 54 -12.91 -19.37 20.55
C VAL A 54 -13.53 -20.34 21.57
N SER A 55 -14.28 -19.82 22.54
CA SER A 55 -15.08 -20.61 23.48
C SER A 55 -16.54 -20.71 23.02
N ALA A 56 -17.29 -21.70 23.55
CA ALA A 56 -18.72 -21.84 23.27
C ALA A 56 -19.52 -20.53 23.52
N LYS A 57 -19.23 -19.83 24.64
CA LYS A 57 -19.85 -18.54 24.99
C LYS A 57 -19.57 -17.45 23.94
N GLY A 58 -18.40 -17.49 23.31
CA GLY A 58 -18.04 -16.59 22.21
C GLY A 58 -18.74 -16.95 20.90
N LEU A 59 -18.83 -18.23 20.56
CA LEU A 59 -19.55 -18.68 19.36
C LEU A 59 -21.04 -18.33 19.41
N GLU A 60 -21.66 -18.27 20.60
CA GLU A 60 -23.04 -17.79 20.77
C GLU A 60 -23.25 -16.30 20.51
N ILE A 61 -22.21 -15.45 20.58
CA ILE A 61 -22.36 -14.01 20.34
C ILE A 61 -22.17 -13.64 18.88
N LEU A 62 -21.30 -14.36 18.16
CA LEU A 62 -20.92 -14.03 16.78
C LEU A 62 -22.13 -13.93 15.81
N PRO A 63 -23.14 -14.83 15.83
CA PRO A 63 -24.35 -14.69 15.01
C PRO A 63 -25.24 -13.50 15.39
N LYS A 64 -25.12 -12.99 16.62
CA LYS A 64 -25.90 -11.86 17.16
C LYS A 64 -25.28 -10.50 16.78
N ILE A 65 -24.09 -10.48 16.16
CA ILE A 65 -23.43 -9.26 15.67
C ILE A 65 -24.14 -8.76 14.42
N ASN A 66 -25.09 -7.85 14.59
CA ASN A 66 -25.83 -7.20 13.50
C ASN A 66 -25.18 -5.87 13.08
N ASP A 67 -23.98 -5.92 12.48
CA ASP A 67 -23.33 -4.74 11.89
C ASP A 67 -22.86 -4.99 10.44
N LYS A 68 -23.10 -4.00 9.57
CA LYS A 68 -22.82 -4.08 8.12
C LYS A 68 -21.33 -4.23 7.76
N LYS A 69 -20.41 -3.97 8.70
CA LYS A 69 -18.95 -4.12 8.53
C LYS A 69 -18.41 -5.41 9.14
N LEU A 70 -19.13 -6.00 10.10
CA LEU A 70 -18.74 -7.24 10.78
C LEU A 70 -19.61 -8.40 10.31
N ASN A 71 -19.27 -8.94 9.14
CA ASN A 71 -19.90 -10.16 8.62
C ASN A 71 -19.48 -11.39 9.47
N TYR A 72 -20.49 -12.14 9.93
CA TYR A 72 -20.34 -13.34 10.76
C TYR A 72 -19.44 -14.42 10.13
N GLU A 73 -19.69 -14.78 8.87
CA GLU A 73 -18.96 -15.83 8.14
C GLU A 73 -17.47 -15.50 8.04
N ARG A 74 -17.13 -14.23 7.76
CA ARG A 74 -15.76 -13.71 7.76
C ARG A 74 -15.13 -13.79 9.15
N LEU A 75 -15.86 -13.53 10.23
CA LEU A 75 -15.30 -13.65 11.58
C LEU A 75 -14.95 -15.10 11.91
N ILE A 76 -15.86 -16.05 11.65
CA ILE A 76 -15.60 -17.49 11.83
C ILE A 76 -14.41 -17.95 10.97
N ALA A 77 -14.42 -17.67 9.67
CA ALA A 77 -13.35 -18.10 8.76
C ALA A 77 -12.00 -17.39 9.00
N LEU A 78 -11.96 -16.27 9.74
CA LEU A 78 -10.72 -15.67 10.25
C LEU A 78 -10.22 -16.40 11.51
N LEU A 79 -11.12 -16.82 12.41
CA LEU A 79 -10.81 -17.58 13.63
C LEU A 79 -10.33 -19.01 13.35
N GLU A 80 -10.85 -19.66 12.30
CA GLU A 80 -10.46 -21.02 11.89
C GLU A 80 -9.02 -21.13 11.36
N ARG A 81 -8.30 -20.01 11.18
CA ARG A 81 -6.93 -19.96 10.63
C ARG A 81 -5.83 -20.42 11.62
N GLY A 82 -6.17 -21.25 12.60
CA GLY A 82 -5.27 -21.71 13.67
C GLY A 82 -3.97 -22.37 13.16
N GLY A 83 -4.05 -23.23 12.15
CA GLY A 83 -2.87 -23.86 11.55
C GLY A 83 -1.93 -22.85 10.88
N MET A 84 -2.49 -21.81 10.24
CA MET A 84 -1.68 -20.72 9.67
C MET A 84 -1.02 -19.86 10.75
N LEU A 85 -1.74 -19.58 11.85
CA LEU A 85 -1.20 -18.85 12.99
C LEU A 85 0.03 -19.57 13.54
N ALA A 86 -0.08 -20.87 13.81
CA ALA A 86 1.02 -21.67 14.38
C ALA A 86 2.30 -21.59 13.51
N ILE A 87 2.20 -21.94 12.23
CA ILE A 87 3.34 -21.92 11.28
C ILE A 87 3.93 -20.50 11.16
N THR A 88 3.09 -19.47 11.13
CA THR A 88 3.57 -18.10 10.92
C THR A 88 4.22 -17.52 12.18
N VAL A 89 3.70 -17.82 13.36
CA VAL A 89 4.29 -17.40 14.65
C VAL A 89 5.62 -18.09 14.88
N GLU A 90 5.71 -19.41 14.63
CA GLU A 90 6.98 -20.13 14.68
C GLU A 90 8.03 -19.49 13.75
N LYS A 91 7.63 -19.19 12.50
CA LYS A 91 8.50 -18.49 11.55
C LYS A 91 8.97 -17.11 12.04
N TRP A 92 8.08 -16.31 12.63
CA TRP A 92 8.46 -15.00 13.18
C TRP A 92 9.42 -15.13 14.37
N VAL A 93 9.17 -16.06 15.28
CA VAL A 93 10.05 -16.33 16.44
C VAL A 93 11.43 -16.82 15.98
N ASN A 94 11.48 -17.74 15.01
CA ASN A 94 12.72 -18.21 14.39
C ASN A 94 13.48 -17.12 13.60
N GLN A 95 12.81 -16.03 13.23
CA GLN A 95 13.42 -14.82 12.65
C GLN A 95 13.87 -13.81 13.71
N GLY A 96 13.76 -14.13 15.01
CA GLY A 96 14.11 -13.26 16.12
C GLY A 96 13.07 -12.16 16.39
N LEU A 97 11.88 -12.25 15.80
CA LEU A 97 10.80 -11.31 16.07
C LEU A 97 10.02 -11.71 17.33
N TRP A 98 9.62 -10.69 18.08
CA TRP A 98 8.54 -10.81 19.07
C TRP A 98 7.26 -10.17 18.51
N ILE A 99 6.12 -10.57 19.07
CA ILE A 99 4.80 -10.08 18.69
C ILE A 99 4.07 -9.65 19.96
N ILE A 100 3.50 -8.45 19.94
CA ILE A 100 2.62 -7.96 21.01
C ILE A 100 1.31 -7.46 20.43
N THR A 101 0.22 -7.71 21.16
CA THR A 101 -1.13 -7.32 20.80
C THR A 101 -1.69 -6.32 21.81
N ARG A 102 -2.76 -5.62 21.44
CA ARG A 102 -3.34 -4.58 22.30
C ARG A 102 -3.83 -5.09 23.68
N SER A 103 -4.06 -6.40 23.83
CA SER A 103 -4.40 -7.03 25.11
C SER A 103 -3.19 -7.38 25.99
N ASP A 104 -1.98 -7.45 25.44
CA ASP A 104 -0.81 -7.89 26.22
C ASP A 104 -0.32 -6.80 27.19
N GLN A 105 0.22 -7.24 28.33
CA GLN A 105 0.65 -6.36 29.44
C GLN A 105 1.83 -5.45 29.07
N ASN A 106 2.71 -5.94 28.18
CA ASN A 106 3.89 -5.23 27.68
C ASN A 106 3.58 -4.30 26.48
N TYR A 107 2.32 -4.14 26.09
CA TYR A 107 1.94 -3.21 25.03
C TYR A 107 2.18 -1.75 25.47
N PRO A 108 2.85 -0.90 24.67
CA PRO A 108 3.26 0.44 25.08
C PRO A 108 2.09 1.31 25.56
N LYS A 109 2.16 1.81 26.80
CA LYS A 109 1.07 2.58 27.41
C LYS A 109 0.90 3.92 26.72
N LYS A 110 2.02 4.54 26.30
CA LYS A 110 2.03 5.78 25.49
C LYS A 110 1.18 5.66 24.22
N LEU A 111 1.24 4.52 23.50
CA LEU A 111 0.38 4.30 22.33
C LEU A 111 -1.11 4.23 22.70
N LYS A 112 -1.46 3.48 23.77
CA LYS A 112 -2.85 3.41 24.27
C LYS A 112 -3.38 4.78 24.70
N GLN A 113 -2.57 5.56 25.41
CA GLN A 113 -2.93 6.90 25.89
C GLN A 113 -3.07 7.92 24.76
N ASN A 114 -2.07 8.01 23.87
CA ASN A 114 -2.01 9.05 22.84
C ASN A 114 -2.91 8.79 21.63
N LEU A 115 -3.17 7.53 21.29
CA LEU A 115 -3.97 7.17 20.11
C LEU A 115 -5.31 6.51 20.45
N GLN A 116 -5.51 6.02 21.68
CA GLN A 116 -6.75 5.38 22.11
C GLN A 116 -7.19 4.26 21.13
N HIS A 117 -8.35 4.39 20.50
CA HIS A 117 -8.86 3.47 19.49
C HIS A 117 -7.98 3.41 18.22
N LEU A 118 -7.17 4.42 17.93
CA LEU A 118 -6.21 4.44 16.82
C LEU A 118 -4.89 3.73 17.15
N ALA A 119 -4.71 3.21 18.37
CA ALA A 119 -3.58 2.36 18.75
C ALA A 119 -3.69 0.99 18.04
N PRO A 120 -2.61 0.49 17.42
CA PRO A 120 -2.64 -0.68 16.53
C PRO A 120 -3.00 -1.96 17.28
N ALA A 121 -3.76 -2.85 16.65
CA ALA A 121 -4.15 -4.14 17.25
C ALA A 121 -2.94 -5.06 17.51
N ILE A 122 -1.95 -5.03 16.61
CA ILE A 122 -0.74 -5.87 16.61
C ILE A 122 0.47 -4.97 16.36
N ILE A 123 1.57 -5.24 17.05
CA ILE A 123 2.91 -4.70 16.79
C ILE A 123 3.86 -5.90 16.67
N TYR A 124 4.57 -5.98 15.56
CA TYR A 124 5.72 -6.88 15.36
C TYR A 124 6.98 -6.09 15.66
N GLY A 125 7.99 -6.71 16.27
CA GLY A 125 9.26 -6.04 16.48
C GLY A 125 10.43 -6.96 16.78
N VAL A 126 11.60 -6.35 16.91
CA VAL A 126 12.89 -7.00 17.13
C VAL A 126 13.80 -6.03 17.90
N GLY A 127 14.66 -6.56 18.77
CA GLY A 127 15.45 -5.77 19.71
C GLY A 127 14.74 -5.56 21.05
N ASN A 128 15.23 -4.63 21.86
CA ASN A 128 14.78 -4.44 23.24
C ASN A 128 13.38 -3.77 23.32
N ILE A 129 12.35 -4.57 23.63
CA ILE A 129 10.97 -4.10 23.75
C ILE A 129 10.78 -2.96 24.77
N GLU A 130 11.62 -2.87 25.81
CA GLU A 130 11.54 -1.83 26.85
C GLU A 130 11.71 -0.41 26.29
N LEU A 131 12.43 -0.26 25.16
CA LEU A 131 12.65 1.05 24.53
C LEU A 131 11.35 1.72 24.06
N LEU A 132 10.25 0.96 23.91
CA LEU A 132 8.96 1.49 23.50
C LEU A 132 8.21 2.25 24.61
N GLU A 133 8.51 1.96 25.89
CA GLU A 133 7.85 2.63 27.02
C GLU A 133 8.65 3.86 27.48
N ARG A 134 9.96 3.94 27.15
CA ARG A 134 10.89 5.00 27.60
C ARG A 134 10.53 6.41 27.16
N GLY A 135 9.71 6.58 26.12
CA GLY A 135 9.51 7.89 25.49
C GLY A 135 10.76 8.33 24.73
N GLY A 136 11.01 9.63 24.67
CA GLY A 136 12.15 10.23 23.99
C GLY A 136 11.78 11.34 22.99
N LEU A 137 12.71 11.63 22.08
CA LEU A 137 12.54 12.63 21.02
C LEU A 137 12.28 11.92 19.68
N ALA A 138 11.13 12.19 19.06
CA ALA A 138 10.94 11.88 17.65
C ALA A 138 11.84 12.80 16.81
N ILE A 139 12.66 12.27 15.93
CA ILE A 139 13.42 13.06 14.95
C ILE A 139 13.00 12.59 13.56
N VAL A 140 12.42 13.49 12.77
CA VAL A 140 11.84 13.18 11.45
C VAL A 140 12.18 14.24 10.43
N GLY A 141 12.23 13.85 9.15
CA GLY A 141 12.46 14.84 8.11
C GLY A 141 12.45 14.31 6.68
N SER A 142 13.00 15.11 5.78
CA SER A 142 13.06 14.83 4.35
C SER A 142 13.88 13.56 4.04
N ARG A 143 13.55 12.92 2.91
CA ARG A 143 14.37 11.84 2.31
C ARG A 143 15.52 12.37 1.46
N ASP A 144 15.38 13.62 1.04
CA ASP A 144 16.32 14.40 0.25
C ASP A 144 16.92 15.49 1.17
N ILE A 145 18.21 15.34 1.48
CA ILE A 145 18.91 16.06 2.56
C ILE A 145 20.27 16.54 2.07
N ASN A 146 20.70 17.71 2.53
CA ASN A 146 22.02 18.28 2.27
C ASN A 146 23.01 18.02 3.44
N GLU A 147 24.26 18.43 3.29
CA GLU A 147 25.31 18.23 4.30
C GLU A 147 25.02 18.94 5.63
N GLU A 148 24.47 20.15 5.59
CA GLU A 148 24.03 20.89 6.80
C GLU A 148 22.96 20.11 7.58
N GLU A 149 21.99 19.53 6.88
CA GLU A 149 20.93 18.71 7.46
C GLU A 149 21.45 17.39 8.02
N ILE A 150 22.47 16.78 7.39
CA ILE A 150 23.17 15.59 7.90
C ILE A 150 23.94 15.94 9.18
N GLU A 151 24.74 17.02 9.17
CA GLU A 151 25.54 17.44 10.32
C GLU A 151 24.66 17.79 11.52
N TYR A 152 23.61 18.59 11.32
CA TYR A 152 22.63 18.94 12.35
C TYR A 152 21.95 17.70 12.94
N THR A 153 21.54 16.75 12.09
CA THR A 153 20.89 15.51 12.53
C THR A 153 21.85 14.63 13.34
N ASN A 154 23.12 14.55 12.93
CA ASN A 154 24.15 13.81 13.67
C ASN A 154 24.50 14.48 15.01
N LYS A 155 24.57 15.82 15.08
CA LYS A 155 24.71 16.55 16.35
C LYS A 155 23.52 16.26 17.28
N MET A 156 22.30 16.28 16.75
CA MET A 156 21.10 15.94 17.51
C MET A 156 21.10 14.50 18.04
N GLY A 157 21.53 13.52 17.24
CA GLY A 157 21.68 12.13 17.69
C GLY A 157 22.71 11.98 18.81
N LYS A 158 23.86 12.64 18.67
CA LYS A 158 24.93 12.67 19.68
C LYS A 158 24.49 13.32 20.99
N LEU A 159 23.74 14.42 20.91
CA LEU A 159 23.12 15.09 22.05
C LEU A 159 22.10 14.19 22.76
N CYS A 160 21.25 13.49 22.00
CA CYS A 160 20.26 12.60 22.58
C CYS A 160 20.94 11.44 23.33
N ALA A 161 21.96 10.83 22.72
CA ALA A 161 22.75 9.77 23.35
C ALA A 161 23.44 10.24 24.64
N SER A 162 24.12 11.40 24.62
CA SER A 162 24.84 11.92 25.81
C SER A 162 23.93 12.25 27.00
N GLN A 163 22.64 12.45 26.75
CA GLN A 163 21.63 12.75 27.78
C GLN A 163 20.65 11.60 28.05
N ALA A 164 20.95 10.39 27.56
CA ALA A 164 20.08 9.20 27.65
C ALA A 164 18.63 9.46 27.16
N ILE A 165 18.49 10.29 26.13
CA ILE A 165 17.25 10.50 25.39
C ILE A 165 17.20 9.47 24.26
N ASN A 166 16.18 8.63 24.31
CA ASN A 166 15.88 7.69 23.25
C ASN A 166 15.40 8.43 21.99
N VAL A 167 15.88 8.05 20.80
CA VAL A 167 15.45 8.65 19.52
C VAL A 167 14.41 7.76 18.86
N ILE A 168 13.23 8.30 18.56
CA ILE A 168 12.19 7.59 17.81
C ILE A 168 12.20 8.13 16.38
N SER A 169 12.21 7.25 15.38
CA SER A 169 12.14 7.68 13.98
C SER A 169 11.53 6.64 13.06
N GLY A 170 11.38 6.98 11.77
CA GLY A 170 10.77 6.13 10.76
C GLY A 170 11.74 5.22 9.99
N GLY A 171 13.05 5.32 10.22
CA GLY A 171 14.08 4.52 9.53
C GLY A 171 14.12 4.64 8.00
N ALA A 172 13.46 5.63 7.41
CA ALA A 172 13.54 5.92 5.99
C ALA A 172 14.91 6.54 5.64
N LYS A 173 15.42 6.32 4.42
CA LYS A 173 16.57 7.11 3.89
C LYS A 173 16.26 8.60 4.06
N GLY A 174 17.24 9.36 4.54
CA GLY A 174 17.14 10.77 4.88
C GLY A 174 17.33 11.00 6.37
N ILE A 175 16.75 12.09 6.89
CA ILE A 175 16.83 12.48 8.32
C ILE A 175 16.51 11.29 9.25
N ASP A 176 15.47 10.52 8.92
CA ASP A 176 15.02 9.39 9.76
C ASP A 176 16.10 8.32 9.97
N GLN A 177 16.95 8.06 8.96
CA GLN A 177 18.05 7.11 9.07
C GLN A 177 19.22 7.73 9.83
N GLU A 178 19.64 8.95 9.46
CA GLU A 178 20.80 9.60 10.06
C GLU A 178 20.58 9.87 11.55
N ALA A 179 19.36 10.23 11.96
CA ALA A 179 19.00 10.42 13.36
C ALA A 179 19.20 9.14 14.19
N MET A 180 18.81 7.97 13.66
CA MET A 180 19.04 6.70 14.35
C MET A 180 20.52 6.32 14.32
N LEU A 181 21.19 6.40 13.17
CA LEU A 181 22.59 5.99 13.04
C LEU A 181 23.52 6.85 13.89
N GLY A 182 23.42 8.19 13.82
CA GLY A 182 24.24 9.11 14.62
C GLY A 182 23.98 9.01 16.13
N THR A 183 22.82 8.52 16.55
CA THR A 183 22.53 8.18 17.97
C THR A 183 23.20 6.86 18.37
N LEU A 184 23.10 5.83 17.53
CA LEU A 184 23.61 4.48 17.81
C LEU A 184 25.13 4.40 17.73
N GLU A 185 25.77 5.18 16.85
CA GLU A 185 27.22 5.27 16.67
C GLU A 185 27.94 5.63 17.97
N VAL A 186 27.40 6.59 18.73
CA VAL A 186 27.91 6.99 20.06
C VAL A 186 27.26 6.23 21.22
N GLY A 187 26.58 5.12 20.94
CA GLY A 187 26.07 4.19 21.95
C GLY A 187 24.74 4.55 22.61
N GLY A 188 24.01 5.55 22.10
CA GLY A 188 22.64 5.87 22.54
C GLY A 188 21.61 4.80 22.14
N THR A 189 20.33 5.04 22.45
CA THR A 189 19.23 4.14 22.09
C THR A 189 18.27 4.73 21.06
N ALA A 190 17.71 3.88 20.21
CA ALA A 190 16.74 4.30 19.20
C ALA A 190 15.60 3.30 18.98
N VAL A 191 14.46 3.82 18.52
CA VAL A 191 13.28 3.04 18.08
C VAL A 191 12.96 3.40 16.63
N GLY A 192 13.10 2.44 15.73
CA GLY A 192 12.74 2.57 14.32
C GLY A 192 11.35 2.01 14.03
N VAL A 193 10.37 2.88 13.84
CA VAL A 193 9.00 2.51 13.45
C VAL A 193 8.92 2.40 11.92
N LEU A 194 8.91 1.18 11.40
CA LEU A 194 8.96 0.88 9.98
C LEU A 194 7.55 0.76 9.37
N ALA A 195 7.45 1.04 8.06
CA ALA A 195 6.21 0.89 7.28
C ALA A 195 6.19 -0.39 6.41
N ASP A 196 7.35 -1.03 6.28
CA ASP A 196 7.64 -2.19 5.43
C ASP A 196 8.94 -2.86 5.89
N SER A 197 9.26 -4.01 5.28
CA SER A 197 10.60 -4.63 5.30
C SER A 197 11.21 -4.92 6.67
N LEU A 198 10.43 -5.10 7.74
CA LEU A 198 10.96 -5.33 9.10
C LEU A 198 11.98 -6.48 9.13
N ASN A 199 11.62 -7.64 8.57
CA ASN A 199 12.51 -8.81 8.47
C ASN A 199 13.81 -8.53 7.71
N LYS A 200 13.74 -7.79 6.59
CA LYS A 200 14.93 -7.44 5.80
C LYS A 200 15.82 -6.42 6.51
N THR A 201 15.20 -5.53 7.29
CA THR A 201 15.88 -4.41 7.95
C THR A 201 16.57 -4.87 9.23
N SER A 202 15.97 -5.78 9.99
CA SER A 202 16.53 -6.38 11.21
C SER A 202 17.87 -7.09 10.99
N VAL A 203 18.04 -7.76 9.83
CA VAL A 203 19.27 -8.47 9.48
C VAL A 203 20.31 -7.60 8.76
N SER A 204 20.02 -6.32 8.52
CA SER A 204 20.96 -5.42 7.82
C SER A 204 22.16 -5.06 8.69
N ARG A 205 23.37 -5.02 8.10
CA ARG A 205 24.63 -4.81 8.84
C ARG A 205 24.60 -3.56 9.73
N LYS A 206 24.03 -2.45 9.24
CA LYS A 206 23.93 -1.17 9.94
C LYS A 206 23.06 -1.18 11.22
N TYR A 207 22.24 -2.20 11.44
CA TYR A 207 21.33 -2.29 12.59
C TYR A 207 21.52 -3.56 13.43
N ARG A 208 22.10 -4.63 12.86
CA ARG A 208 22.25 -5.94 13.51
C ARG A 208 22.97 -5.85 14.86
N ASP A 209 24.09 -5.15 14.93
CA ASP A 209 24.87 -5.02 16.17
C ASP A 209 24.09 -4.24 17.24
N SER A 210 23.52 -3.09 16.87
CA SER A 210 22.68 -2.29 17.79
C SER A 210 21.44 -3.02 18.30
N ILE A 211 20.84 -3.91 17.50
CA ILE A 211 19.73 -4.77 17.89
C ILE A 211 20.19 -5.83 18.90
N ARG A 212 21.31 -6.52 18.61
CA ARG A 212 21.90 -7.52 19.52
C ARG A 212 22.30 -6.90 20.85
N ASP A 213 22.88 -5.71 20.82
CA ASP A 213 23.39 -4.99 21.97
C ASP A 213 22.27 -4.26 22.76
N GLY A 214 20.99 -4.47 22.40
CA GLY A 214 19.83 -3.93 23.11
C GLY A 214 19.61 -2.41 22.96
N LYS A 215 20.35 -1.75 22.06
CA LYS A 215 20.32 -0.30 21.81
C LYS A 215 19.27 0.13 20.78
N LEU A 216 18.95 -0.75 19.83
CA LEU A 216 17.97 -0.49 18.77
C LEU A 216 16.78 -1.44 18.87
N THR A 217 15.58 -0.89 18.73
CA THR A 217 14.34 -1.65 18.53
C THR A 217 13.68 -1.25 17.23
N LEU A 218 13.44 -2.22 16.34
CA LEU A 218 12.69 -1.99 15.10
C LEU A 218 11.29 -2.59 15.25
N ILE A 219 10.29 -1.85 14.77
CA ILE A 219 8.87 -2.11 15.03
C ILE A 219 8.05 -1.89 13.75
N SER A 220 6.98 -2.66 13.56
CA SER A 220 6.02 -2.50 12.46
C SER A 220 4.61 -2.88 12.92
N THR A 221 3.59 -2.15 12.46
CA THR A 221 2.17 -2.52 12.61
C THR A 221 1.62 -3.27 11.39
N TYR A 222 2.49 -3.54 10.41
CA TYR A 222 2.21 -4.29 9.18
C TYR A 222 3.02 -5.60 9.19
N ASP A 223 2.59 -6.58 8.40
CA ASP A 223 3.28 -7.88 8.26
C ASP A 223 4.80 -7.69 8.14
N PRO A 224 5.63 -8.46 8.87
CA PRO A 224 7.08 -8.31 8.83
C PRO A 224 7.73 -8.43 7.44
N ASN A 225 7.01 -9.01 6.48
CA ASN A 225 7.42 -9.17 5.07
C ASN A 225 6.70 -8.22 4.11
N ALA A 226 5.90 -7.27 4.62
CA ALA A 226 5.23 -6.26 3.79
C ALA A 226 6.25 -5.45 2.99
N GLY A 227 5.98 -5.24 1.71
CA GLY A 227 6.75 -4.30 0.87
C GLY A 227 6.28 -2.86 1.04
N PHE A 228 7.08 -1.90 0.54
CA PHE A 228 6.76 -0.48 0.62
C PHE A 228 5.37 -0.16 0.04
N ASN A 229 4.57 0.57 0.82
CA ASN A 229 3.28 1.09 0.41
C ASN A 229 3.12 2.52 0.95
N VAL A 230 2.71 3.46 0.10
CA VAL A 230 2.58 4.87 0.49
C VAL A 230 1.55 5.06 1.60
N GLY A 231 0.41 4.35 1.54
CA GLY A 231 -0.61 4.37 2.59
C GLY A 231 -0.10 3.85 3.93
N ASN A 232 0.72 2.79 3.93
CA ASN A 232 1.38 2.29 5.13
C ASN A 232 2.37 3.32 5.70
N ALA A 233 3.17 3.95 4.82
CA ALA A 233 4.13 4.97 5.23
C ALA A 233 3.45 6.19 5.87
N MET A 234 2.33 6.68 5.28
CA MET A 234 1.56 7.77 5.88
C MET A 234 0.90 7.31 7.20
N GLY A 235 0.22 6.17 7.19
CA GLY A 235 -0.56 5.66 8.33
C GLY A 235 0.28 5.27 9.55
N ARG A 236 1.57 4.98 9.36
CA ARG A 236 2.52 4.68 10.44
C ARG A 236 3.02 5.93 11.18
N ASN A 237 3.05 7.10 10.55
CA ASN A 237 3.76 8.26 11.13
C ASN A 237 3.24 8.63 12.52
N LYS A 238 1.92 8.59 12.75
CA LYS A 238 1.32 8.81 14.08
C LYS A 238 1.92 7.95 15.21
N TYR A 239 2.43 6.75 14.92
CA TYR A 239 3.05 5.88 15.94
C TYR A 239 4.44 6.38 16.38
N ILE A 240 5.19 7.07 15.51
CA ILE A 240 6.47 7.72 15.86
C ILE A 240 6.21 8.79 16.92
N TYR A 241 5.30 9.71 16.60
CA TYR A 241 4.93 10.80 17.52
C TYR A 241 4.32 10.25 18.81
N ALA A 242 3.37 9.30 18.72
CA ALA A 242 2.68 8.76 19.89
C ALA A 242 3.55 7.91 20.84
N LEU A 243 4.72 7.42 20.39
CA LEU A 243 5.73 6.80 21.25
C LEU A 243 6.68 7.83 21.90
N SER A 244 6.65 9.08 21.47
CA SER A 244 7.61 10.12 21.86
C SER A 244 7.04 11.08 22.91
N ASP A 245 7.91 11.77 23.65
CA ASP A 245 7.52 12.84 24.57
C ASP A 245 7.49 14.22 23.88
N TYR A 246 8.28 14.34 22.81
CA TYR A 246 8.46 15.53 21.96
C TYR A 246 8.77 15.06 20.54
N ALA A 247 8.55 15.92 19.54
CA ALA A 247 9.00 15.68 18.17
C ALA A 247 9.77 16.87 17.61
N LEU A 248 10.80 16.60 16.79
CA LEU A 248 11.57 17.56 16.02
C LEU A 248 11.44 17.21 14.54
N VAL A 249 10.84 18.12 13.79
CA VAL A 249 10.89 18.15 12.33
C VAL A 249 12.13 18.91 11.91
N VAL A 250 13.16 18.19 11.47
CA VAL A 250 14.40 18.81 10.98
C VAL A 250 14.16 19.48 9.62
N SER A 251 13.36 18.84 8.76
CA SER A 251 13.27 19.20 7.35
C SER A 251 11.96 18.71 6.74
N SER A 252 11.12 19.62 6.25
CA SER A 252 9.89 19.28 5.52
C SER A 252 9.71 20.13 4.26
N SER A 253 9.20 19.51 3.19
CA SER A 253 8.61 20.25 2.07
C SER A 253 7.27 20.84 2.47
N LEU A 254 6.90 21.98 1.88
CA LEU A 254 5.57 22.58 2.03
C LEU A 254 4.51 21.70 1.34
N GLY A 255 3.40 21.42 2.02
CA GLY A 255 2.21 20.78 1.45
C GLY A 255 2.34 19.30 1.02
N LYS A 256 3.53 18.71 1.01
CA LYS A 256 3.81 17.40 0.40
C LYS A 256 4.77 16.53 1.21
N GLY A 257 4.62 15.22 1.06
CA GLY A 257 5.49 14.21 1.67
C GLY A 257 5.05 13.75 3.07
N GLY A 258 5.65 12.65 3.53
CA GLY A 258 5.26 11.98 4.77
C GLY A 258 5.51 12.81 6.03
N THR A 259 6.59 13.58 6.05
CA THR A 259 6.97 14.46 7.17
C THR A 259 5.91 15.53 7.40
N TRP A 260 5.57 16.28 6.35
CA TRP A 260 4.50 17.28 6.36
C TRP A 260 3.16 16.68 6.82
N ALA A 261 2.76 15.55 6.22
CA ALA A 261 1.49 14.90 6.54
C ALA A 261 1.44 14.42 8.00
N GLY A 262 2.51 13.81 8.50
CA GLY A 262 2.59 13.33 9.89
C GLY A 262 2.62 14.47 10.91
N ALA A 263 3.43 15.50 10.68
CA ALA A 263 3.50 16.66 11.57
C ALA A 263 2.17 17.42 11.62
N THR A 264 1.54 17.64 10.44
CA THR A 264 0.22 18.27 10.35
C THR A 264 -0.88 17.44 11.00
N GLU A 265 -0.85 16.10 10.88
CA GLU A 265 -1.82 15.24 11.59
C GLU A 265 -1.70 15.41 13.11
N VAL A 266 -0.48 15.48 13.64
CA VAL A 266 -0.22 15.61 15.09
C VAL A 266 -0.62 16.96 15.63
N LEU A 267 -0.25 18.05 14.95
CA LEU A 267 -0.69 19.41 15.30
C LEU A 267 -2.22 19.54 15.30
N ASN A 268 -2.90 18.86 14.38
CA ASN A 268 -4.37 18.93 14.26
C ASN A 268 -5.12 17.99 15.22
N LYS A 269 -4.58 16.81 15.55
CA LYS A 269 -5.34 15.74 16.25
C LYS A 269 -4.74 15.27 17.57
N TYR A 270 -3.43 15.43 17.78
CA TYR A 270 -2.69 14.87 18.92
C TYR A 270 -1.87 15.98 19.61
N GLN A 271 -2.53 17.11 19.89
CA GLN A 271 -1.93 18.35 20.43
C GLN A 271 -1.20 18.19 21.77
N GLN A 272 -1.42 17.08 22.49
CA GLN A 272 -0.66 16.75 23.69
C GLN A 272 0.81 16.41 23.43
N ILE A 273 1.19 16.15 22.17
CA ILE A 273 2.56 15.85 21.73
C ILE A 273 3.16 17.13 21.12
N PRO A 274 4.12 17.80 21.80
CA PRO A 274 4.73 19.02 21.27
C PRO A 274 5.55 18.71 20.02
N VAL A 275 5.26 19.44 18.94
CA VAL A 275 6.04 19.40 17.70
C VAL A 275 6.92 20.64 17.62
N PHE A 276 8.21 20.42 17.42
CA PHE A 276 9.21 21.44 17.16
C PHE A 276 9.69 21.39 15.72
N VAL A 277 10.20 22.50 15.22
CA VAL A 277 10.80 22.64 13.89
C VAL A 277 12.21 23.24 13.97
N LYS A 278 13.14 22.77 13.14
CA LYS A 278 14.45 23.43 12.94
C LYS A 278 14.23 24.77 12.23
N MET A 279 14.58 25.87 12.91
CA MET A 279 14.53 27.24 12.38
C MET A 279 15.93 27.90 12.27
N GLN A 280 17.00 27.13 12.42
CA GLN A 280 18.39 27.58 12.30
C GLN A 280 18.97 27.13 10.95
N GLY A 281 19.91 27.90 10.38
CA GLY A 281 20.58 27.58 9.11
C GLY A 281 19.63 27.63 7.92
N THR A 282 19.76 26.70 6.96
CA THR A 282 18.81 26.59 5.85
C THR A 282 17.45 26.09 6.37
N VAL A 283 16.44 26.96 6.34
CA VAL A 283 15.06 26.65 6.73
C VAL A 283 14.22 26.37 5.48
N LYS A 284 13.66 25.16 5.38
CA LYS A 284 12.72 24.82 4.29
C LYS A 284 11.34 25.42 4.56
N GLU A 285 10.63 25.81 3.50
CA GLU A 285 9.28 26.39 3.55
C GLU A 285 8.29 25.57 4.40
N GLY A 286 8.41 24.23 4.38
CA GLY A 286 7.57 23.35 5.19
C GLY A 286 7.87 23.39 6.68
N ASN A 287 9.06 23.82 7.11
CA ASN A 287 9.34 24.06 8.54
C ASN A 287 8.63 25.35 8.99
N GLN A 288 8.74 26.43 8.21
CA GLN A 288 8.05 27.69 8.50
C GLN A 288 6.53 27.48 8.56
N ALA A 289 5.94 26.85 7.53
CA ALA A 289 4.50 26.62 7.50
C ALA A 289 3.99 25.56 8.51
N LEU A 290 4.89 24.84 9.21
CA LEU A 290 4.56 24.05 10.39
C LEU A 290 4.62 24.91 11.67
N LEU A 291 5.56 25.86 11.78
CA LEU A 291 5.59 26.88 12.83
C LEU A 291 4.28 27.68 12.82
N ASP A 292 3.86 28.14 11.64
CA ASP A 292 2.60 28.88 11.42
C ASP A 292 1.35 28.04 11.77
N LYS A 293 1.48 26.71 11.88
CA LYS A 293 0.44 25.77 12.31
C LYS A 293 0.49 25.41 13.80
N GLY A 294 1.31 26.11 14.59
CA GLY A 294 1.43 25.89 16.03
C GLY A 294 2.52 24.89 16.44
N ALA A 295 3.42 24.49 15.53
CA ALA A 295 4.70 23.95 15.95
C ALA A 295 5.53 25.04 16.64
N LYS A 296 6.54 24.64 17.42
CA LYS A 296 7.43 25.56 18.14
C LYS A 296 8.81 25.58 17.51
N SER A 297 9.52 26.71 17.59
CA SER A 297 10.94 26.72 17.20
C SER A 297 11.71 25.81 18.15
N PHE A 298 12.51 24.91 17.60
CA PHE A 298 13.45 24.13 18.40
C PHE A 298 14.50 25.08 19.02
N PRO A 299 15.01 24.80 20.24
CA PRO A 299 16.07 25.60 20.86
C PRO A 299 17.29 25.77 19.94
N LEU A 300 17.83 26.98 19.85
CA LEU A 300 19.03 27.27 19.06
C LEU A 300 20.28 26.65 19.70
N GLU A 301 21.28 26.32 18.87
CA GLU A 301 22.61 25.94 19.37
C GLU A 301 23.29 27.11 20.13
N PRO A 302 24.14 26.84 21.15
CA PRO A 302 24.61 25.53 21.59
C PRO A 302 23.68 24.86 22.62
N TRP A 303 23.40 23.56 22.44
CA TRP A 303 22.64 22.74 23.40
C TRP A 303 23.50 22.24 24.58
N ASN A 304 24.20 23.17 25.24
CA ASN A 304 25.06 22.92 26.39
C ASN A 304 24.28 22.51 27.66
N SER A 305 22.97 22.72 27.68
CA SER A 305 22.06 22.44 28.79
C SER A 305 21.29 21.14 28.58
N ASN A 306 20.58 20.67 29.62
CA ASN A 306 19.74 19.48 29.50
C ASN A 306 18.59 19.72 28.50
N LEU A 307 18.58 18.96 27.41
CA LEU A 307 17.61 19.07 26.33
C LEU A 307 16.18 18.81 26.81
N LYS A 308 15.94 17.89 27.75
CA LYS A 308 14.60 17.71 28.33
C LYS A 308 14.12 18.98 29.04
N GLN A 309 15.01 19.69 29.75
CA GLN A 309 14.68 20.98 30.36
C GLN A 309 14.39 22.04 29.30
N LEU A 310 15.22 22.16 28.25
CA LEU A 310 14.98 23.10 27.14
C LEU A 310 13.62 22.85 26.43
N LEU A 311 13.24 21.58 26.25
CA LEU A 311 11.95 21.16 25.68
C LEU A 311 10.77 21.31 26.67
N LEU A 312 11.03 21.37 27.98
CA LEU A 312 10.04 21.70 29.01
C LEU A 312 9.80 23.21 29.12
N PHE A 313 10.86 24.03 29.14
CA PHE A 313 10.72 25.50 29.20
C PHE A 313 9.98 26.03 27.97
N SER A 314 10.25 25.47 26.80
CA SER A 314 9.52 25.78 25.57
C SER A 314 8.11 25.19 25.50
N LYS A 315 7.66 24.33 26.44
CA LYS A 315 6.22 23.99 26.56
C LYS A 315 5.39 25.17 27.08
N SER A 316 5.93 25.99 27.97
CA SER A 316 5.23 27.18 28.49
C SER A 316 4.89 28.17 27.37
N PRO A 317 3.78 28.90 27.46
CA PRO A 317 3.56 30.07 26.61
C PRO A 317 4.63 31.11 26.95
N LEU A 318 5.30 31.63 25.91
CA LEU A 318 6.14 32.81 26.05
C LEU A 318 5.23 34.01 26.34
N ASN A 319 5.19 34.46 27.59
CA ASN A 319 4.85 35.85 27.86
C ASN A 319 5.83 36.71 27.07
N GLN A 320 5.30 37.66 26.32
CA GLN A 320 6.11 38.65 25.61
C GLN A 320 6.93 39.45 26.64
N PRO A 321 8.25 39.68 26.44
CA PRO A 321 8.96 40.64 27.25
C PRO A 321 8.38 42.04 27.00
N GLU A 322 8.16 42.78 28.07
CA GLU A 322 7.54 44.10 28.04
C GLU A 322 8.40 45.12 27.29
N ASN A 323 7.95 45.58 26.12
CA ASN A 323 8.41 46.85 25.54
C ASN A 323 7.56 47.98 26.11
N ASN A 324 7.80 48.33 27.38
CA ASN A 324 7.25 49.51 28.03
C ASN A 324 8.33 50.58 28.20
N LEU A 325 8.60 51.34 27.14
CA LEU A 325 9.11 52.72 27.24
C LEU A 325 8.34 53.63 26.28
N LEU A 326 7.33 54.29 26.85
CA LEU A 326 6.97 55.69 26.57
C LEU A 326 6.79 56.09 25.09
N THR A 327 5.54 56.08 24.60
CA THR A 327 4.98 57.25 23.89
C THR A 327 3.44 57.24 23.94
N ASP A 328 2.87 57.90 24.95
CA ASP A 328 1.60 58.60 24.75
C ASP A 328 1.54 59.88 25.58
N THR A 329 1.73 61.03 24.91
CA THR A 329 0.92 62.23 25.18
C THR A 329 1.15 63.32 24.14
N LYS A 330 0.03 63.97 23.76
CA LYS A 330 -0.08 65.33 23.16
C LYS A 330 0.29 65.52 21.67
N LYS A 331 -0.74 65.39 20.84
CA LYS A 331 -0.98 66.38 19.76
C LYS A 331 -1.24 67.77 20.38
N ARG A 332 -0.45 68.79 20.03
CA ARG A 332 -0.92 70.10 19.48
C ARG A 332 0.19 71.18 19.42
N GLN A 333 0.46 71.63 18.20
CA GLN A 333 0.53 73.05 17.76
C GLN A 333 1.65 74.01 18.26
N ILE A 334 1.98 74.97 17.38
CA ILE A 334 2.72 76.26 17.55
C ILE A 334 4.23 76.27 17.22
N SER A 335 4.49 76.55 15.93
CA SER A 335 5.31 77.63 15.32
C SER A 335 6.81 77.92 15.64
N THR A 336 7.43 78.48 14.59
CA THR A 336 8.46 79.55 14.53
C THR A 336 9.96 79.26 14.77
N THR A 337 10.77 79.77 13.81
CA THR A 337 12.15 80.31 13.92
C THR A 337 13.30 79.35 14.34
N GLU A 338 14.53 79.41 13.82
CA GLU A 338 15.17 80.17 12.72
C GLU A 338 16.56 79.57 12.36
N ALA A 339 17.31 80.24 11.47
CA ALA A 339 18.77 80.18 11.28
C ALA A 339 19.42 79.00 10.47
N LYS A 340 19.77 79.35 9.23
CA LYS A 340 20.90 78.86 8.40
C LYS A 340 22.24 79.45 8.94
N PRO A 341 23.46 79.01 8.54
CA PRO A 341 24.00 79.14 7.16
C PRO A 341 24.84 77.91 6.67
N GLU A 342 24.90 77.63 5.34
CA GLU A 342 26.08 77.78 4.42
C GLU A 342 27.21 76.74 4.66
N SER A 343 27.96 76.16 3.71
CA SER A 343 28.15 76.26 2.23
C SER A 343 28.89 74.96 1.74
N ASP A 344 29.10 74.59 0.46
CA ASP A 344 28.71 75.16 -0.84
C ASP A 344 28.73 74.16 -2.04
N LEU A 345 28.25 74.64 -3.20
CA LEU A 345 28.66 74.49 -4.63
C LEU A 345 29.78 73.47 -5.03
N ASN A 346 29.84 72.87 -6.24
CA ASN A 346 29.05 73.08 -7.48
C ASN A 346 29.06 71.88 -8.47
N SER A 347 28.05 71.89 -9.36
CA SER A 347 27.98 71.55 -10.80
C SER A 347 29.20 70.92 -11.55
N GLU A 348 29.05 70.15 -12.64
CA GLU A 348 28.23 70.42 -13.85
C GLU A 348 27.60 69.18 -14.52
N SER A 349 26.69 69.46 -15.46
CA SER A 349 25.81 68.56 -16.21
C SER A 349 26.07 68.60 -17.73
N VAL A 350 25.12 68.03 -18.50
CA VAL A 350 24.88 68.16 -19.97
C VAL A 350 25.60 67.08 -20.81
N SER A 351 25.01 66.42 -21.82
CA SER A 351 23.66 66.25 -22.43
C SER A 351 23.59 64.77 -22.92
N GLY A 352 22.55 64.15 -23.48
CA GLY A 352 21.23 64.43 -24.08
C GLY A 352 20.96 63.19 -24.99
N LEU A 353 19.81 62.84 -25.57
CA LEU A 353 18.44 63.32 -25.66
C LEU A 353 17.73 62.30 -26.58
N ASN A 354 16.39 62.23 -26.54
CA ASN A 354 15.48 61.58 -27.51
C ASN A 354 15.40 60.02 -27.46
N ASN A 355 14.23 59.41 -27.18
CA ASN A 355 12.92 59.42 -27.87
C ASN A 355 12.90 58.52 -29.14
N SER A 356 11.84 57.79 -29.49
CA SER A 356 10.57 57.44 -28.80
C SER A 356 9.77 56.42 -29.63
N GLU A 357 8.92 55.63 -28.96
CA GLU A 357 7.57 55.19 -29.41
C GLU A 357 7.33 54.19 -30.57
N ASN A 358 6.64 53.10 -30.20
CA ASN A 358 5.34 52.60 -30.68
C ASN A 358 5.07 51.99 -32.08
N ASP A 359 4.33 50.88 -31.99
CA ASP A 359 3.16 50.43 -32.76
C ASP A 359 3.24 49.49 -33.99
N SER A 360 2.83 48.24 -33.71
CA SER A 360 1.80 47.38 -34.34
C SER A 360 1.68 47.12 -35.87
N LEU A 361 1.36 45.85 -36.18
CA LEU A 361 0.47 45.35 -37.26
C LEU A 361 0.85 45.71 -38.74
N THR A 362 1.20 44.76 -39.64
CA THR A 362 0.38 43.60 -40.05
C THR A 362 1.08 42.68 -41.09
N ASP A 363 0.55 41.46 -41.22
CA ASP A 363 0.39 40.63 -42.44
C ASP A 363 1.51 39.85 -43.18
N LYS A 364 1.28 38.52 -43.20
CA LYS A 364 1.28 37.58 -44.36
C LYS A 364 2.56 36.88 -44.87
N LYS A 365 2.46 35.55 -44.76
CA LYS A 365 2.73 34.46 -45.75
C LYS A 365 4.14 33.84 -45.85
N LYS A 366 4.12 32.49 -45.70
CA LYS A 366 5.09 31.41 -46.01
C LYS A 366 5.77 30.85 -44.74
N ARG A 367 5.90 29.54 -44.53
CA ARG A 367 5.38 28.33 -45.25
C ARG A 367 5.58 27.11 -44.33
N GLU A 368 4.52 26.54 -43.74
CA GLU A 368 4.57 25.18 -43.16
C GLU A 368 3.24 24.43 -43.37
N LYS A 369 3.30 23.45 -44.27
CA LYS A 369 2.30 22.44 -44.67
C LYS A 369 2.97 21.73 -45.86
N LEU A 370 3.19 20.42 -45.87
CA LEU A 370 2.31 19.28 -45.62
C LEU A 370 3.17 18.10 -45.16
N GLU A 371 2.69 17.29 -44.21
CA GLU A 371 2.69 15.82 -44.34
C GLU A 371 1.86 15.18 -43.24
N ASN A 372 0.59 14.92 -43.54
CA ASN A 372 -0.19 13.92 -42.81
C ASN A 372 -1.41 13.48 -43.64
N THR A 373 -1.76 12.21 -43.53
CA THR A 373 -2.93 11.53 -44.16
C THR A 373 -2.87 11.33 -45.69
N ARG A 374 -2.64 10.08 -46.11
CA ARG A 374 -3.74 9.20 -46.58
C ARG A 374 -3.35 7.73 -46.54
N GLN A 375 -4.39 6.90 -46.51
CA GLN A 375 -4.40 5.50 -46.12
C GLN A 375 -4.85 4.65 -47.32
N ILE A 376 -4.49 3.35 -47.34
CA ILE A 376 -5.16 2.28 -48.11
C ILE A 376 -4.95 2.29 -49.63
N SER A 377 -3.98 1.50 -50.09
CA SER A 377 -4.08 0.57 -51.25
C SER A 377 -2.90 -0.43 -51.20
N THR A 378 -2.95 -1.50 -52.02
CA THR A 378 -1.91 -2.54 -52.20
C THR A 378 -1.66 -3.59 -51.10
N THR A 379 -2.74 -4.13 -50.52
CA THR A 379 -2.83 -5.61 -50.45
C THR A 379 -2.96 -6.15 -51.87
N GLU A 380 -1.89 -6.73 -52.45
CA GLU A 380 -1.94 -7.70 -53.57
C GLU A 380 -0.55 -8.18 -54.03
N ALA A 381 0.55 -7.43 -53.79
CA ALA A 381 1.86 -7.72 -54.39
C ALA A 381 2.89 -8.36 -53.42
N LYS A 382 2.51 -9.40 -52.67
CA LYS A 382 3.46 -10.13 -51.79
C LYS A 382 3.11 -11.58 -51.45
N LEU A 383 2.35 -12.25 -52.33
CA LEU A 383 1.79 -13.60 -52.11
C LEU A 383 2.26 -14.66 -53.12
N GLU A 384 3.17 -14.33 -54.04
CA GLU A 384 3.54 -15.20 -55.18
C GLU A 384 5.06 -15.44 -55.39
N SER A 385 5.92 -15.08 -54.43
CA SER A 385 7.33 -15.51 -54.44
C SER A 385 7.59 -16.51 -53.32
N ASP A 386 8.13 -17.67 -53.71
CA ASP A 386 8.75 -18.70 -52.87
C ASP A 386 7.83 -19.76 -52.24
N LEU A 387 6.86 -20.25 -53.02
CA LEU A 387 6.47 -21.66 -52.99
C LEU A 387 7.27 -22.43 -54.05
N ASN A 388 8.43 -23.00 -53.69
CA ASN A 388 8.96 -24.26 -54.26
C ASN A 388 10.33 -24.67 -53.66
N SER A 389 10.32 -25.12 -52.41
CA SER A 389 11.24 -26.17 -51.94
C SER A 389 10.71 -26.83 -50.65
N GLU A 390 11.04 -28.12 -50.47
CA GLU A 390 10.89 -28.90 -49.22
C GLU A 390 9.47 -29.20 -48.71
N SER A 391 8.76 -29.99 -49.53
CA SER A 391 7.65 -30.85 -49.11
C SER A 391 8.07 -31.90 -48.05
N ALA A 392 7.92 -31.57 -46.77
CA ALA A 392 7.81 -32.56 -45.67
C ALA A 392 7.22 -31.98 -44.36
N SER A 393 7.27 -30.66 -44.15
CA SER A 393 6.93 -30.00 -42.87
C SER A 393 5.55 -29.30 -42.83
N GLY A 394 4.91 -29.10 -43.99
CA GLY A 394 3.74 -28.22 -44.12
C GLY A 394 2.41 -28.72 -43.53
N LEU A 395 2.22 -30.03 -43.39
CA LEU A 395 0.95 -30.61 -42.90
C LEU A 395 0.75 -30.42 -41.39
N ASN A 396 1.83 -30.51 -40.61
CA ASN A 396 1.75 -30.41 -39.14
C ASN A 396 1.37 -29.00 -38.64
N ASN A 397 1.55 -27.94 -39.43
CA ASN A 397 1.23 -26.58 -38.99
C ASN A 397 -0.24 -26.21 -39.20
N SER A 398 -0.90 -26.69 -40.26
CA SER A 398 -2.32 -26.40 -40.51
C SER A 398 -3.23 -27.14 -39.53
N GLU A 399 -2.94 -28.41 -39.24
CA GLU A 399 -3.68 -29.20 -38.24
C GLU A 399 -3.56 -28.62 -36.82
N ASN A 400 -2.36 -28.20 -36.41
CA ASN A 400 -2.15 -27.58 -35.10
C ASN A 400 -2.87 -26.21 -34.98
N ASP A 401 -2.92 -25.41 -36.03
CA ASP A 401 -3.68 -24.15 -36.06
C ASP A 401 -5.20 -24.39 -36.01
N LEU A 402 -5.70 -25.41 -36.71
CA LEU A 402 -7.11 -25.87 -36.62
C LEU A 402 -7.46 -26.37 -35.21
N LEU A 403 -6.64 -27.24 -34.62
CA LEU A 403 -6.82 -27.75 -33.25
C LEU A 403 -6.79 -26.63 -32.21
N THR A 404 -5.90 -25.65 -32.37
CA THR A 404 -5.81 -24.46 -31.50
C THR A 404 -7.06 -23.60 -31.60
N LYS A 405 -7.58 -23.36 -32.81
CA LYS A 405 -8.83 -22.63 -33.04
C LYS A 405 -10.04 -23.34 -32.44
N ILE A 406 -10.17 -24.65 -32.65
CA ILE A 406 -11.26 -25.47 -32.09
C ILE A 406 -11.21 -25.45 -30.55
N THR A 407 -10.02 -25.56 -29.94
CA THR A 407 -9.86 -25.57 -28.48
C THR A 407 -10.13 -24.19 -27.87
N ASN A 408 -9.71 -23.11 -28.53
CA ASN A 408 -10.03 -21.74 -28.14
C ASN A 408 -11.55 -21.48 -28.18
N GLN A 409 -12.22 -21.94 -29.24
CA GLN A 409 -13.68 -21.82 -29.38
C GLN A 409 -14.41 -22.58 -28.26
N LYS A 410 -14.02 -23.83 -27.95
CA LYS A 410 -14.55 -24.58 -26.79
C LYS A 410 -14.40 -23.82 -25.46
N ILE A 411 -13.24 -23.20 -25.21
CA ILE A 411 -13.00 -22.39 -24.00
C ILE A 411 -13.94 -21.19 -23.96
N TYR A 412 -14.01 -20.44 -25.06
CA TYR A 412 -14.84 -19.25 -25.17
C TYR A 412 -16.33 -19.58 -24.98
N GLU A 413 -16.83 -20.66 -25.58
CA GLU A 413 -18.22 -21.12 -25.43
C GLU A 413 -18.59 -21.50 -23.99
N LYS A 414 -17.65 -22.10 -23.22
CA LYS A 414 -17.86 -22.39 -21.80
C LYS A 414 -17.80 -21.14 -20.91
N VAL A 415 -17.03 -20.13 -21.32
CA VAL A 415 -16.81 -18.89 -20.56
C VAL A 415 -17.87 -17.82 -20.84
N LEU A 416 -18.37 -17.74 -22.07
CA LEU A 416 -19.30 -16.70 -22.53
C LEU A 416 -20.58 -16.60 -21.66
N PRO A 417 -21.27 -17.70 -21.27
CA PRO A 417 -22.44 -17.61 -20.38
C PRO A 417 -22.13 -16.91 -19.05
N ILE A 418 -20.96 -17.18 -18.46
CA ILE A 418 -20.53 -16.59 -17.19
C ILE A 418 -20.23 -15.09 -17.38
N ILE A 419 -19.62 -14.69 -18.50
CA ILE A 419 -19.43 -13.28 -18.86
C ILE A 419 -20.77 -12.57 -19.01
N LEU A 420 -21.73 -13.17 -19.72
CA LEU A 420 -23.05 -12.60 -19.97
C LEU A 420 -23.85 -12.45 -18.66
N GLU A 421 -23.79 -13.43 -17.74
CA GLU A 421 -24.41 -13.34 -16.41
C GLU A 421 -23.96 -12.08 -15.64
N LYS A 422 -22.68 -11.70 -15.72
CA LYS A 422 -22.16 -10.50 -15.05
C LYS A 422 -22.43 -9.20 -15.84
N LEU A 423 -23.03 -9.29 -17.04
CA LEU A 423 -23.40 -8.18 -17.92
C LEU A 423 -24.92 -7.90 -17.97
N ILE A 424 -25.73 -8.58 -17.15
CA ILE A 424 -27.16 -8.26 -16.92
C ILE A 424 -27.39 -6.78 -16.63
N GLN A 425 -26.42 -6.13 -15.97
CA GLN A 425 -26.31 -4.68 -15.88
C GLN A 425 -25.05 -4.21 -16.64
N PRO A 426 -25.03 -2.99 -17.23
CA PRO A 426 -23.84 -2.48 -17.89
C PRO A 426 -22.63 -2.39 -16.93
N ARG A 427 -21.48 -2.99 -17.29
CA ARG A 427 -20.24 -3.00 -16.49
C ARG A 427 -19.03 -2.54 -17.30
N ASN A 428 -18.04 -1.94 -16.63
CA ASN A 428 -16.76 -1.60 -17.24
C ASN A 428 -15.74 -2.74 -17.17
N GLU A 429 -14.70 -2.67 -17.99
CA GLU A 429 -13.62 -3.68 -18.07
C GLU A 429 -12.96 -3.95 -16.71
N LYS A 430 -12.75 -2.92 -15.88
CA LYS A 430 -12.08 -3.07 -14.57
C LYS A 430 -12.92 -3.91 -13.60
N TYR A 431 -14.22 -3.64 -13.53
CA TYR A 431 -15.15 -4.40 -12.69
C TYR A 431 -15.25 -5.87 -13.15
N LEU A 432 -15.36 -6.09 -14.46
CA LEU A 432 -15.43 -7.43 -15.04
C LEU A 432 -14.15 -8.24 -14.77
N MET A 433 -12.98 -7.60 -14.88
CA MET A 433 -11.68 -8.19 -14.54
C MET A 433 -11.62 -8.62 -13.07
N GLU A 434 -12.06 -7.77 -12.15
CA GLU A 434 -12.04 -8.03 -10.70
C GLU A 434 -13.03 -9.15 -10.30
N ILE A 435 -14.25 -9.18 -10.87
CA ILE A 435 -15.27 -10.17 -10.50
C ILE A 435 -15.07 -11.54 -11.16
N LEU A 436 -14.62 -11.58 -12.43
CA LEU A 436 -14.34 -12.82 -13.15
C LEU A 436 -12.96 -13.42 -12.79
N LYS A 437 -12.13 -12.70 -12.03
CA LYS A 437 -10.78 -13.10 -11.57
C LYS A 437 -9.85 -13.49 -12.73
N ILE A 438 -9.91 -12.73 -13.83
CA ILE A 438 -9.08 -12.92 -15.03
C ILE A 438 -8.26 -11.66 -15.36
N ARG A 439 -7.13 -11.83 -16.05
CA ARG A 439 -6.26 -10.74 -16.48
C ARG A 439 -6.88 -9.94 -17.62
N MET A 440 -6.67 -8.62 -17.59
CA MET A 440 -7.24 -7.65 -18.54
C MET A 440 -7.02 -8.00 -20.02
N GLY A 441 -5.87 -8.59 -20.38
CA GLY A 441 -5.59 -9.03 -21.75
C GLY A 441 -6.55 -10.12 -22.24
N GLN A 442 -6.79 -11.15 -21.40
CA GLN A 442 -7.72 -12.24 -21.72
C GLN A 442 -9.17 -11.75 -21.76
N LEU A 443 -9.56 -10.92 -20.78
CA LEU A 443 -10.88 -10.29 -20.76
C LEU A 443 -11.16 -9.51 -22.04
N ARG A 444 -10.22 -8.66 -22.48
CA ARG A 444 -10.39 -7.86 -23.70
C ARG A 444 -10.51 -8.71 -24.95
N HIS A 445 -9.77 -9.82 -25.04
CA HIS A 445 -9.89 -10.77 -26.15
C HIS A 445 -11.33 -11.33 -26.24
N TRP A 446 -11.84 -11.89 -25.15
CA TRP A 446 -13.21 -12.43 -25.10
C TRP A 446 -14.31 -11.37 -25.27
N LEU A 447 -14.14 -10.16 -24.69
CA LEU A 447 -15.10 -9.06 -24.90
C LEU A 447 -15.12 -8.55 -26.34
N ASN A 448 -13.97 -8.54 -27.03
CA ASN A 448 -13.92 -8.16 -28.44
C ASN A 448 -14.58 -9.23 -29.33
N GLN A 449 -14.36 -10.52 -29.04
CA GLN A 449 -15.02 -11.62 -29.73
C GLN A 449 -16.55 -11.57 -29.54
N ALA A 450 -17.02 -11.42 -28.30
CA ALA A 450 -18.45 -11.29 -27.99
C ALA A 450 -19.10 -10.03 -28.59
N CYS A 451 -18.32 -8.96 -28.85
CA CYS A 451 -18.78 -7.82 -29.64
C CYS A 451 -18.87 -8.12 -31.15
N ALA A 452 -17.91 -8.87 -31.70
CA ALA A 452 -17.92 -9.26 -33.11
C ALA A 452 -19.06 -10.23 -33.44
N GLU A 453 -19.39 -11.13 -32.51
CA GLU A 453 -20.52 -12.07 -32.59
C GLU A 453 -21.88 -11.43 -32.24
N GLY A 454 -21.94 -10.12 -31.99
CA GLY A 454 -23.17 -9.41 -31.67
C GLY A 454 -23.80 -9.74 -30.29
N LYS A 455 -23.14 -10.54 -29.45
CA LYS A 455 -23.66 -10.95 -28.12
C LYS A 455 -23.69 -9.81 -27.10
N ILE A 456 -22.71 -8.90 -27.18
CA ILE A 456 -22.58 -7.75 -26.28
C ILE A 456 -22.26 -6.46 -27.03
N VAL A 457 -22.69 -5.32 -26.48
CA VAL A 457 -22.51 -3.98 -27.06
C VAL A 457 -21.64 -3.12 -26.15
N LYS A 458 -20.60 -2.48 -26.73
CA LYS A 458 -19.74 -1.49 -26.05
C LYS A 458 -20.34 -0.09 -26.15
N THR A 459 -20.55 0.58 -25.02
CA THR A 459 -21.03 1.97 -24.94
C THR A 459 -19.86 2.97 -24.99
N LYS A 460 -20.12 4.20 -25.45
CA LYS A 460 -19.07 5.21 -25.67
C LYS A 460 -18.78 6.12 -24.46
N LYS A 461 -19.79 6.48 -23.65
CA LYS A 461 -19.66 7.35 -22.46
C LYS A 461 -20.76 7.03 -21.41
N PRO A 462 -20.42 6.48 -20.22
CA PRO A 462 -19.15 5.83 -19.88
C PRO A 462 -18.89 4.60 -20.76
N VAL A 463 -17.64 4.11 -20.77
CA VAL A 463 -17.26 2.90 -21.51
C VAL A 463 -17.61 1.66 -20.70
N ASN A 464 -18.81 1.14 -20.93
CA ASN A 464 -19.33 -0.09 -20.36
C ASN A 464 -19.67 -1.09 -21.48
N TYR A 465 -19.76 -2.36 -21.13
CA TYR A 465 -20.31 -3.43 -21.93
C TYR A 465 -21.69 -3.80 -21.37
N ARG A 466 -22.62 -4.21 -22.24
CA ARG A 466 -23.95 -4.75 -21.88
C ARG A 466 -24.35 -5.83 -22.87
N ILE A 467 -25.28 -6.71 -22.48
CA ILE A 467 -25.86 -7.71 -23.39
C ILE A 467 -26.61 -7.00 -24.55
N ALA A 468 -26.57 -7.58 -25.75
CA ALA A 468 -27.37 -7.15 -26.89
C ALA A 468 -28.84 -7.58 -26.73
N ALA A 469 -29.79 -6.79 -27.24
CA ALA A 469 -31.23 -7.01 -26.98
C ALA A 469 -31.70 -8.42 -27.39
N GLU A 470 -31.32 -8.86 -28.59
CA GLU A 470 -31.62 -10.20 -29.15
C GLU A 470 -31.04 -11.33 -28.28
N THR A 471 -29.86 -11.14 -27.71
CA THR A 471 -29.23 -12.12 -26.79
C THR A 471 -29.91 -12.13 -25.43
N GLN A 472 -30.47 -11.00 -24.98
CA GLN A 472 -31.17 -10.87 -23.71
C GLN A 472 -32.55 -11.54 -23.72
N GLU A 473 -33.20 -11.67 -24.87
CA GLU A 473 -34.45 -12.43 -25.02
C GLU A 473 -34.21 -13.94 -25.07
N ALA A 474 -33.15 -14.38 -25.77
CA ALA A 474 -32.72 -15.78 -25.78
C ALA A 474 -32.36 -16.29 -24.38
N GLN A 475 -31.69 -15.48 -23.55
CA GLN A 475 -31.30 -15.88 -22.19
C GLN A 475 -32.45 -16.05 -21.20
N LYS A 476 -33.64 -15.46 -21.45
CA LYS A 476 -34.80 -15.67 -20.56
C LYS A 476 -35.31 -17.12 -20.54
N HIS A 477 -34.89 -17.95 -21.50
CA HIS A 477 -35.35 -19.34 -21.67
C HIS A 477 -34.31 -20.40 -21.27
N GLN A 478 -33.13 -20.00 -20.76
CA GLN A 478 -32.10 -20.92 -20.28
C GLN A 478 -31.51 -20.43 -18.95
N ILE A 479 -32.02 -20.98 -17.85
CA ILE A 479 -31.44 -20.78 -16.51
C ILE A 479 -31.06 -22.16 -15.95
N SER A 480 -29.76 -22.46 -15.94
CA SER A 480 -29.18 -23.59 -15.21
C SER A 480 -28.57 -23.09 -13.90
N THR A 481 -28.75 -23.86 -12.82
CA THR A 481 -28.70 -23.38 -11.44
C THR A 481 -27.33 -23.48 -10.73
N LYS A 482 -26.24 -23.72 -11.47
CA LYS A 482 -24.89 -23.87 -10.90
C LYS A 482 -23.98 -22.69 -11.30
N GLN A 483 -23.62 -21.84 -10.34
CA GLN A 483 -22.62 -20.78 -10.55
C GLN A 483 -21.20 -21.37 -10.58
N LEU A 484 -20.67 -21.65 -11.76
CA LEU A 484 -19.25 -21.96 -11.95
C LEU A 484 -18.41 -20.68 -12.11
N SER A 485 -17.18 -20.71 -11.61
CA SER A 485 -16.15 -19.72 -11.95
C SER A 485 -15.52 -20.02 -13.32
N ILE A 486 -14.83 -19.00 -13.88
CA ILE A 486 -14.07 -19.16 -15.13
C ILE A 486 -13.04 -20.29 -15.04
N TYR A 487 -12.39 -20.47 -13.88
CA TYR A 487 -11.42 -21.53 -13.68
C TYR A 487 -12.09 -22.91 -13.74
N GLU A 488 -13.19 -23.12 -13.02
CA GLU A 488 -13.91 -24.41 -13.01
C GLU A 488 -14.49 -24.77 -14.39
N ALA A 489 -14.93 -23.77 -15.16
CA ALA A 489 -15.44 -23.96 -16.52
C ALA A 489 -14.34 -24.37 -17.53
N VAL A 490 -13.09 -23.93 -17.33
CA VAL A 490 -11.96 -24.15 -18.24
C VAL A 490 -11.06 -25.32 -17.78
N LEU A 491 -11.11 -25.69 -16.50
CA LEU A 491 -10.32 -26.77 -15.92
C LEU A 491 -10.43 -28.12 -16.68
N PRO A 492 -11.62 -28.61 -17.12
CA PRO A 492 -11.70 -29.86 -17.88
C PRO A 492 -10.87 -29.82 -19.18
N ILE A 493 -10.86 -28.68 -19.86
CA ILE A 493 -10.13 -28.47 -21.14
C ILE A 493 -8.61 -28.39 -20.88
N ILE A 494 -8.20 -27.83 -19.73
CA ILE A 494 -6.80 -27.85 -19.26
C ILE A 494 -6.35 -29.29 -18.99
N ILE A 495 -7.20 -30.11 -18.36
CA ILE A 495 -6.91 -31.52 -18.06
C ILE A 495 -6.84 -32.35 -19.35
N GLU A 496 -7.84 -32.26 -20.24
CA GLU A 496 -7.85 -32.86 -21.59
C GLU A 496 -6.57 -32.49 -22.37
N SER A 497 -6.12 -31.24 -22.25
CA SER A 497 -4.90 -30.79 -22.91
C SER A 497 -3.60 -31.33 -22.32
N LEU A 498 -3.62 -31.81 -21.07
CA LEU A 498 -2.47 -32.32 -20.28
C LEU A 498 -2.37 -33.86 -20.23
N GLU A 499 -3.10 -34.58 -21.08
CA GLU A 499 -2.93 -36.03 -21.28
C GLU A 499 -1.47 -36.43 -21.60
N LYS A 500 -0.74 -35.53 -22.27
CA LYS A 500 0.71 -35.60 -22.46
C LYS A 500 1.37 -34.47 -21.66
N PRO A 501 2.57 -34.67 -21.08
CA PRO A 501 3.28 -33.60 -20.38
C PRO A 501 3.55 -32.39 -21.30
N GLN A 502 3.13 -31.19 -20.90
CA GLN A 502 3.35 -29.95 -21.66
C GLN A 502 3.96 -28.85 -20.79
N THR A 503 4.71 -27.91 -21.39
CA THR A 503 5.12 -26.69 -20.68
C THR A 503 3.95 -25.70 -20.57
N ASP A 504 4.04 -24.73 -19.67
CA ASP A 504 3.06 -23.63 -19.61
C ASP A 504 3.01 -22.80 -20.90
N LYS A 505 4.15 -22.64 -21.59
CA LYS A 505 4.23 -21.96 -22.88
C LYS A 505 3.49 -22.71 -23.98
N ASP A 506 3.73 -24.02 -24.11
CA ASP A 506 3.11 -24.83 -25.17
C ASP A 506 1.60 -24.97 -24.93
N LEU A 507 1.21 -25.16 -23.67
CA LEU A 507 -0.20 -25.21 -23.27
C LEU A 507 -0.90 -23.85 -23.46
N ALA A 508 -0.23 -22.72 -23.21
CA ALA A 508 -0.79 -21.39 -23.48
C ALA A 508 -1.04 -21.15 -24.97
N THR A 509 -0.12 -21.60 -25.82
CA THR A 509 -0.28 -21.56 -27.28
C THR A 509 -1.43 -22.46 -27.72
N LYS A 510 -1.46 -23.74 -27.28
CA LYS A 510 -2.50 -24.73 -27.63
C LYS A 510 -3.91 -24.31 -27.22
N LEU A 511 -4.05 -23.68 -26.05
CA LEU A 511 -5.33 -23.16 -25.57
C LEU A 511 -5.65 -21.74 -26.11
N ASN A 512 -4.68 -21.10 -26.79
CA ASN A 512 -4.69 -19.70 -27.19
C ASN A 512 -5.20 -18.76 -26.08
N VAL A 513 -4.52 -18.82 -24.93
CA VAL A 513 -4.78 -17.98 -23.77
C VAL A 513 -3.50 -17.25 -23.37
N ASN A 514 -3.65 -16.11 -22.68
CA ASN A 514 -2.52 -15.41 -22.12
C ASN A 514 -1.73 -16.35 -21.17
N ILE A 515 -0.47 -16.65 -21.49
CA ILE A 515 0.39 -17.56 -20.70
C ILE A 515 0.37 -17.26 -19.21
N SER A 516 0.29 -15.97 -18.85
CA SER A 516 0.31 -15.52 -17.48
C SER A 516 -1.05 -15.71 -16.78
N GLN A 517 -2.17 -15.73 -17.51
CA GLN A 517 -3.47 -16.20 -16.99
C GLN A 517 -3.46 -17.72 -16.81
N LEU A 518 -2.87 -18.46 -17.75
CA LEU A 518 -2.76 -19.92 -17.64
C LEU A 518 -1.90 -20.31 -16.44
N GLN A 519 -0.78 -19.64 -16.19
CA GLN A 519 0.05 -19.84 -15.00
C GLN A 519 -0.75 -19.65 -13.69
N ASP A 520 -1.69 -18.70 -13.64
CA ASP A 520 -2.58 -18.54 -12.49
C ASP A 520 -3.53 -19.75 -12.33
N TRP A 521 -4.11 -20.26 -13.42
CA TRP A 521 -4.96 -21.47 -13.40
C TRP A 521 -4.20 -22.75 -13.06
N LEU A 522 -3.01 -22.96 -13.65
CA LEU A 522 -2.14 -24.10 -13.35
C LEU A 522 -1.71 -24.10 -11.88
N LYS A 523 -1.46 -22.93 -11.31
CA LYS A 523 -1.17 -22.80 -9.88
C LYS A 523 -2.37 -23.17 -8.98
N ILE A 524 -3.59 -22.82 -9.38
CA ILE A 524 -4.79 -23.27 -8.66
C ILE A 524 -4.92 -24.79 -8.77
N ALA A 525 -4.81 -25.35 -9.98
CA ALA A 525 -4.87 -26.80 -10.21
C ALA A 525 -3.78 -27.58 -9.44
N GLN A 526 -2.57 -27.02 -9.31
CA GLN A 526 -1.51 -27.61 -8.49
C GLN A 526 -1.81 -27.53 -6.99
N THR A 527 -2.41 -26.42 -6.53
CA THR A 527 -2.82 -26.25 -5.12
C THR A 527 -3.97 -27.20 -4.75
N GLU A 528 -4.87 -27.47 -5.70
CA GLU A 528 -5.97 -28.44 -5.58
C GLU A 528 -5.52 -29.90 -5.77
N GLY A 529 -4.21 -30.16 -5.94
CA GLY A 529 -3.68 -31.50 -6.12
C GLY A 529 -4.06 -32.17 -7.46
N LYS A 530 -4.51 -31.41 -8.45
CA LYS A 530 -4.97 -31.94 -9.75
C LYS A 530 -3.84 -32.20 -10.75
N ILE A 531 -2.79 -31.39 -10.68
CA ILE A 531 -1.60 -31.51 -11.53
C ILE A 531 -0.32 -31.33 -10.72
N THR A 532 0.78 -31.89 -11.21
CA THR A 532 2.14 -31.70 -10.67
C THR A 532 3.08 -31.14 -11.73
N LEU A 533 3.91 -30.17 -11.35
CA LEU A 533 5.02 -29.68 -12.16
C LEU A 533 6.24 -30.60 -12.00
N LYS A 534 6.71 -31.19 -13.09
CA LYS A 534 7.97 -31.94 -13.13
C LYS A 534 9.14 -30.98 -13.29
N ASN A 535 9.77 -30.61 -12.16
CA ASN A 535 10.83 -29.60 -12.10
C ASN A 535 12.05 -29.86 -13.03
N GLN A 536 12.33 -31.11 -13.39
CA GLN A 536 13.43 -31.45 -14.31
C GLN A 536 13.14 -31.12 -15.79
N SER A 537 11.87 -31.13 -16.19
CA SER A 537 11.43 -30.89 -17.57
C SER A 537 10.60 -29.61 -17.74
N ASN A 538 10.26 -28.93 -16.63
CA ASN A 538 9.32 -27.81 -16.55
C ASN A 538 7.96 -28.11 -17.24
N THR A 539 7.53 -29.38 -17.20
CA THR A 539 6.24 -29.83 -17.76
C THR A 539 5.24 -30.19 -16.68
N TYR A 540 3.98 -29.84 -16.90
CA TYR A 540 2.86 -30.19 -16.04
C TYR A 540 2.31 -31.57 -16.43
N VAL A 541 1.90 -32.36 -15.45
CA VAL A 541 1.31 -33.70 -15.63
C VAL A 541 0.14 -33.87 -14.67
N ILE A 542 -0.92 -34.54 -15.11
CA ILE A 542 -2.08 -34.89 -14.27
C ILE A 542 -1.65 -35.87 -13.17
N ASN A 543 -2.16 -35.70 -11.95
CA ASN A 543 -1.90 -36.62 -10.84
C ASN A 543 -2.69 -37.94 -11.03
N GLN A 544 -2.08 -39.07 -10.68
CA GLN A 544 -2.58 -40.40 -11.09
C GLN A 544 -3.99 -40.72 -10.55
N ASP A 545 -4.36 -40.20 -9.38
CA ASP A 545 -5.69 -40.42 -8.78
C ASP A 545 -6.85 -39.83 -9.63
N ILE A 546 -6.57 -38.83 -10.47
CA ILE A 546 -7.60 -38.25 -11.37
C ILE A 546 -7.87 -39.13 -12.59
N LYS A 547 -6.95 -40.03 -12.98
CA LYS A 547 -7.22 -41.01 -14.05
C LYS A 547 -8.32 -42.02 -13.69
N GLN A 548 -8.61 -42.22 -12.40
CA GLN A 548 -9.74 -43.04 -11.98
C GLN A 548 -11.05 -42.23 -11.99
N LEU A 549 -11.02 -40.95 -11.62
CA LEU A 549 -12.21 -40.09 -11.65
C LEU A 549 -12.81 -39.91 -13.06
N SER A 550 -11.98 -39.82 -14.12
CA SER A 550 -12.48 -39.74 -15.50
C SER A 550 -13.07 -41.05 -16.05
N LEU A 551 -12.99 -42.15 -15.31
CA LEU A 551 -13.57 -43.46 -15.68
C LEU A 551 -14.97 -43.69 -15.05
N PHE A 552 -15.43 -42.80 -14.17
CA PHE A 552 -16.74 -42.89 -13.51
C PHE A 552 -17.77 -41.84 -13.99
N ASP A 553 -17.35 -40.85 -14.79
CA ASP A 553 -18.24 -39.81 -15.35
C ASP A 553 -18.94 -40.23 -16.66
N THR A 554 -18.66 -41.42 -17.21
CA THR A 554 -19.52 -42.05 -18.23
C THR A 554 -20.69 -42.75 -17.55
N VAL A 555 -21.61 -41.96 -17.01
CA VAL A 555 -22.98 -42.43 -16.79
C VAL A 555 -23.62 -42.53 -18.17
N GLU A 556 -23.71 -43.75 -18.70
CA GLU A 556 -24.56 -44.05 -19.85
C GLU A 556 -26.00 -43.64 -19.54
N ASN A 557 -26.72 -43.18 -20.56
CA ASN A 557 -28.15 -42.93 -20.45
C ASN A 557 -28.86 -44.23 -20.09
N ASP A 558 -29.49 -44.28 -18.92
CA ASP A 558 -30.57 -45.22 -18.68
C ASP A 558 -31.79 -44.47 -18.13
N GLU A 559 -32.83 -44.41 -18.95
CA GLU A 559 -34.12 -43.85 -18.60
C GLU A 559 -34.80 -44.73 -17.55
N LYS A 560 -35.05 -44.18 -16.36
CA LYS A 560 -36.26 -44.47 -15.54
C LYS A 560 -36.38 -43.41 -14.44
N GLY A 561 -37.43 -42.59 -14.53
CA GLY A 561 -37.73 -41.60 -13.50
C GLY A 561 -38.39 -42.22 -12.27
N PHE A 562 -38.36 -41.50 -11.16
CA PHE A 562 -39.37 -41.59 -10.09
C PHE A 562 -39.48 -40.26 -9.34
N ASP A 563 -40.59 -39.57 -9.60
CA ASP A 563 -41.42 -38.74 -8.72
C ASP A 563 -40.85 -38.22 -7.38
N TRP A 564 -40.46 -36.94 -7.34
CA TRP A 564 -40.78 -35.95 -6.28
C TRP A 564 -40.51 -34.50 -6.72
#